data_AF-A0A7Y4HV75-F1
#
_entry.id   AF-A0A7Y4HV75-F1
#
_cell.length_a   1.000
_cell.length_b   1.000
_cell.length_c   1.000
_cell.angle_alpha   90.00
_cell.angle_beta   90.00
_cell.angle_gamma   90.00
#
_symmetry.space_group_name_H-M   'P 1'
#
loop_
_entity.id
_entity.type
_entity.pdbx_description
1 polymer ?
#
loop_
_entity_poly.entity_id
_entity_poly.type
_entity_poly.pdbx_seq_one_letter_code
_entity_poly.pdbx_strand_id
1 'polypeptide(L)'
;MVYANPLEFFTDVLGPSYVREVNGGSEFVWCPQWYKHVEALSRVETIWRAWEYLRIEGALGLSAWWLNHADPHMRMLMAPNGPFKKCIYDGHTPRDRPELLCLPHAHPDRDLFS
;
A
#
# COMPACT_ATOMS: atom_id res chain seq x y z
N MET A 1 5.77 -2.91 19.75
CA MET A 1 4.94 -2.26 18.72
C MET A 1 3.68 -1.77 19.40
N VAL A 2 3.18 -0.59 19.05
CA VAL A 2 1.94 0.00 19.61
C VAL A 2 0.72 -0.68 19.03
N TYR A 3 0.71 -0.90 17.72
CA TYR A 3 -0.35 -1.63 17.04
C TYR A 3 0.06 -3.10 16.87
N ALA A 4 -0.90 -4.02 16.86
CA ALA A 4 -0.60 -5.45 16.72
C ALA A 4 -0.32 -5.85 15.27
N ASN A 5 -0.88 -5.11 14.31
CA ASN A 5 -0.84 -5.42 12.89
C ASN A 5 -1.07 -4.16 12.02
N PRO A 6 -0.80 -4.21 10.70
CA PRO A 6 -0.98 -3.05 9.84
C PRO A 6 -2.43 -2.62 9.64
N LEU A 7 -3.43 -3.47 9.93
CA LEU A 7 -4.84 -3.11 9.78
C LEU A 7 -5.28 -2.17 10.91
N GLU A 8 -4.89 -2.46 12.15
CA GLU A 8 -5.11 -1.55 13.29
C GLU A 8 -4.42 -0.21 13.06
N PHE A 9 -3.14 -0.24 12.68
CA PHE A 9 -2.40 0.97 12.34
C PHE A 9 -3.07 1.78 11.22
N PHE A 10 -3.61 1.11 10.19
CA PHE A 10 -4.33 1.80 9.13
C PHE A 10 -5.57 2.48 9.67
N THR A 11 -6.40 1.79 10.45
CA THR A 11 -7.64 2.35 11.00
C THR A 11 -7.38 3.55 11.91
N ASP A 12 -6.36 3.46 12.77
CA ASP A 12 -6.16 4.45 13.84
C ASP A 12 -5.24 5.62 13.45
N VAL A 13 -4.31 5.41 12.51
CA VAL A 13 -3.31 6.41 12.14
C VAL A 13 -3.38 6.74 10.65
N LEU A 14 -3.14 5.77 9.78
CA LEU A 14 -2.87 6.07 8.38
C LEU A 14 -4.12 6.56 7.63
N GLY A 15 -5.24 5.86 7.75
CA GLY A 15 -6.50 6.20 7.10
C GLY A 15 -7.00 7.61 7.46
N PRO A 16 -7.12 7.95 8.77
CA PRO A 16 -7.48 9.30 9.20
C PRO A 16 -6.50 10.39 8.76
N SER A 17 -5.24 10.05 8.49
CA SER A 17 -4.24 11.03 8.04
C SER A 17 -4.30 11.35 6.54
N TYR A 18 -4.97 10.51 5.73
CA TYR A 18 -5.08 10.67 4.27
C TYR A 18 -6.56 10.82 3.81
N VAL A 19 -7.33 11.67 4.48
CA VAL A 19 -8.71 12.00 4.07
C VAL A 19 -8.67 12.86 2.81
N ARG A 20 -9.09 12.28 1.67
CA ARG A 20 -9.11 12.92 0.35
C ARG A 20 -10.36 12.51 -0.40
N GLU A 21 -10.79 13.35 -1.34
CA GLU A 21 -11.75 12.91 -2.35
C GLU A 21 -11.09 11.83 -3.22
N VAL A 22 -11.73 10.68 -3.35
CA VAL A 22 -11.22 9.51 -4.09
C VAL A 22 -12.29 8.97 -5.03
N ASN A 23 -11.86 8.46 -6.18
CA ASN A 23 -12.72 7.91 -7.23
C ASN A 23 -13.61 8.99 -7.92
N GLY A 24 -14.52 8.58 -8.81
CA GLY A 24 -15.53 9.49 -9.39
C GLY A 24 -14.98 10.68 -10.20
N GLY A 25 -13.78 10.56 -10.79
CA GLY A 25 -13.12 11.66 -11.51
C GLY A 25 -12.11 12.46 -10.67
N SER A 26 -11.90 12.09 -9.40
CA SER A 26 -10.81 12.60 -8.56
C SER A 26 -9.42 12.27 -9.13
N GLU A 27 -8.41 13.07 -8.77
CA GLU A 27 -6.99 12.75 -9.04
C GLU A 27 -6.51 11.54 -8.23
N PHE A 28 -7.22 11.18 -7.16
CA PHE A 28 -6.87 10.06 -6.29
C PHE A 28 -7.82 8.88 -6.45
N VAL A 29 -7.25 7.70 -6.30
CA VAL A 29 -7.95 6.43 -6.40
C VAL A 29 -7.84 5.66 -5.10
N TRP A 30 -8.95 5.09 -4.65
CA TRP A 30 -8.91 4.22 -3.49
C TRP A 30 -9.87 3.05 -3.59
N CYS A 31 -9.38 1.86 -3.25
CA CYS A 31 -10.21 0.68 -3.10
C CYS A 31 -10.65 0.56 -1.64
N PRO A 32 -11.96 0.55 -1.31
CA PRO A 32 -12.44 0.35 0.06
C PRO A 32 -12.01 -1.00 0.66
N GLN A 33 -11.71 -1.99 -0.18
CA GLN A 33 -11.18 -3.30 0.20
C GLN A 33 -9.67 -3.41 -0.09
N TRP A 34 -8.93 -2.32 0.08
CA TRP A 34 -7.49 -2.23 -0.23
C TRP A 34 -6.68 -3.40 0.33
N TYR A 35 -7.01 -3.91 1.51
CA TYR A 35 -6.31 -5.01 2.19
C TYR A 35 -6.36 -6.34 1.42
N LYS A 36 -7.25 -6.48 0.43
CA LYS A 36 -7.30 -7.63 -0.48
C LYS A 36 -6.29 -7.52 -1.63
N HIS A 37 -5.61 -6.40 -1.79
CA HIS A 37 -4.54 -6.23 -2.75
C HIS A 37 -3.20 -6.50 -2.06
N VAL A 38 -2.50 -7.57 -2.47
CA VAL A 38 -1.20 -7.97 -1.88
C VAL A 38 -0.19 -6.82 -1.88
N GLU A 39 -0.10 -6.08 -2.99
CA GLU A 39 0.76 -4.90 -3.07
C GLU A 39 0.39 -3.84 -2.02
N ALA A 40 -0.90 -3.58 -1.82
CA ALA A 40 -1.34 -2.57 -0.86
C ALA A 40 -1.10 -3.00 0.58
N LEU A 41 -1.41 -4.25 0.92
CA LEU A 41 -1.14 -4.81 2.24
C LEU A 41 0.35 -4.73 2.58
N SER A 42 1.22 -5.14 1.65
CA SER A 42 2.69 -5.07 1.82
C SER A 42 3.20 -3.63 1.98
N ARG A 43 2.68 -2.68 1.20
CA ARG A 43 3.04 -1.27 1.33
C ARG A 43 2.60 -0.69 2.67
N VAL A 44 1.37 -0.93 3.11
CA VAL A 44 0.87 -0.45 4.41
C VAL A 44 1.63 -1.09 5.58
N GLU A 45 1.98 -2.38 5.48
CA GLU A 45 2.87 -3.03 6.44
C GLU A 45 4.24 -2.36 6.52
N THR A 46 4.81 -1.97 5.38
CA THR A 46 6.09 -1.26 5.32
C THR A 46 6.00 0.12 5.99
N ILE A 47 4.93 0.88 5.71
CA ILE A 47 4.66 2.18 6.35
C ILE A 47 4.53 2.02 7.87
N TRP A 48 3.78 1.01 8.33
CA TRP A 48 3.56 0.73 9.74
C TRP A 48 4.86 0.35 10.46
N ARG A 49 5.65 -0.58 9.90
CA ARG A 49 6.94 -0.98 10.50
C ARG A 49 7.90 0.20 10.61
N ALA A 50 7.95 1.07 9.59
CA ALA A 50 8.74 2.30 9.65
C ALA A 50 8.21 3.28 10.71
N TRP A 51 6.89 3.40 10.87
CA TRP A 51 6.28 4.23 11.90
C TRP A 51 6.63 3.73 13.32
N GLU A 52 6.52 2.43 13.58
CA GLU A 52 6.84 1.83 14.89
C GLU A 52 8.28 2.11 15.31
N TYR A 53 9.21 2.09 14.35
CA TYR A 53 10.60 2.43 14.58
C TYR A 53 10.80 3.94 14.77
N LEU A 54 10.32 4.76 13.84
CA LEU A 54 10.63 6.20 13.80
C LEU A 54 9.83 7.04 14.79
N ARG A 55 8.69 6.55 15.31
CA ARG A 55 7.88 7.31 16.29
C ARG A 55 8.55 7.52 17.64
N ILE A 56 9.53 6.68 17.99
CA ILE A 56 10.29 6.77 19.24
C ILE A 56 11.67 7.41 19.04
N GLU A 57 12.06 7.61 17.78
CA GLU A 57 13.22 8.42 17.44
C GLU A 57 12.94 9.88 17.80
N GLY A 58 14.00 10.65 18.05
CA GLY A 58 13.94 12.02 18.57
C GLY A 58 13.12 13.00 17.71
N ALA A 59 13.28 14.30 17.93
CA ALA A 59 12.38 15.35 17.39
C ALA A 59 12.02 15.26 15.89
N LEU A 60 12.87 14.65 15.05
CA LEU A 60 12.68 14.53 13.60
C LEU A 60 12.17 13.15 13.13
N GLY A 61 11.99 12.16 14.00
CA GLY A 61 11.63 10.78 13.63
C GLY A 61 10.35 10.71 12.79
N LEU A 62 9.27 11.33 13.27
CA LEU A 62 8.01 11.38 12.52
C LEU A 62 8.10 12.19 11.23
N SER A 63 8.93 13.24 11.17
CA SER A 63 9.16 13.99 9.94
C SER A 63 9.83 13.11 8.87
N ALA A 64 10.87 12.35 9.28
CA ALA A 64 11.52 11.38 8.41
C ALA A 64 10.57 10.26 7.98
N TRP A 65 9.68 9.82 8.87
CA TRP A 65 8.66 8.82 8.53
C TRP A 65 7.73 9.28 7.42
N TRP A 66 7.21 10.51 7.52
CA TRP A 66 6.36 11.10 6.50
C TRP A 66 7.05 11.17 5.14
N LEU A 67 8.23 11.80 5.12
CA LEU A 67 8.97 12.10 3.89
C LEU A 67 9.47 10.86 3.17
N ASN A 68 9.98 9.88 3.92
CA ASN A 68 10.69 8.74 3.34
C ASN A 68 9.83 7.48 3.22
N HIS A 69 8.72 7.38 3.95
CA HIS A 69 7.94 6.15 4.03
C HIS A 69 6.45 6.38 3.72
N ALA A 70 5.74 7.20 4.49
CA ALA A 70 4.30 7.35 4.32
C ALA A 70 3.93 7.94 2.95
N ASP A 71 4.45 9.13 2.63
CA ASP A 71 4.07 9.84 1.41
C ASP A 71 4.46 9.12 0.11
N PRO A 72 5.68 8.56 -0.02
CA PRO A 72 6.06 7.83 -1.24
C PRO A 72 5.15 6.61 -1.50
N HIS A 73 4.82 5.84 -0.46
CA HIS A 73 3.96 4.67 -0.62
C HIS A 73 2.50 5.08 -0.88
N MET A 74 1.96 6.05 -0.16
CA MET A 74 0.59 6.52 -0.34
C MET A 74 0.38 7.20 -1.70
N ARG A 75 1.37 7.95 -2.21
CA ARG A 75 1.35 8.49 -3.57
C ARG A 75 1.18 7.41 -4.62
N MET A 76 1.88 6.28 -4.47
CA MET A 76 1.78 5.15 -5.40
C MET A 76 0.43 4.43 -5.29
N LEU A 77 -0.04 4.21 -4.05
CA LEU A 77 -1.32 3.56 -3.80
C LEU A 77 -2.50 4.35 -4.39
N MET A 78 -2.49 5.67 -4.21
CA MET A 78 -3.59 6.55 -4.61
C MET A 78 -3.49 7.04 -6.06
N ALA A 79 -2.46 6.67 -6.81
CA ALA A 79 -2.28 7.14 -8.18
C ALA A 79 -3.39 6.63 -9.12
N PRO A 80 -3.82 7.44 -10.12
CA PRO A 80 -4.79 7.04 -11.16
C PRO A 80 -4.40 5.76 -11.91
N ASN A 81 -3.10 5.55 -12.10
CA ASN A 81 -2.52 4.38 -12.75
C ASN A 81 -1.94 3.36 -11.76
N GLY A 82 -2.24 3.51 -10.46
CA GLY A 82 -1.75 2.66 -9.38
C GLY A 82 -2.51 1.33 -9.24
N PRO A 83 -2.28 0.59 -8.15
CA PRO A 83 -2.79 -0.77 -7.95
C PRO A 83 -4.33 -0.85 -7.88
N PHE A 84 -5.00 0.27 -7.61
CA PHE A 84 -6.45 0.37 -7.50
C PHE A 84 -7.14 0.89 -8.76
N LYS A 85 -6.41 1.16 -9.86
CA LYS A 85 -6.96 1.77 -11.10
C LYS A 85 -8.30 1.15 -11.55
N LYS A 86 -8.40 -0.18 -11.55
CA LYS A 86 -9.62 -0.88 -12.00
C LYS A 86 -10.75 -0.84 -10.98
N CYS A 87 -10.43 -0.69 -9.70
CA CYS A 87 -11.42 -0.70 -8.62
C CYS A 87 -12.32 0.54 -8.61
N ILE A 88 -11.90 1.63 -9.26
CA ILE A 88 -12.74 2.84 -9.44
C ILE A 88 -14.01 2.52 -10.22
N TYR A 89 -13.90 1.68 -11.24
CA TYR A 89 -14.95 1.45 -12.23
C TYR A 89 -15.79 0.22 -11.87
N ASP A 90 -15.13 -0.87 -11.50
CA ASP A 90 -15.77 -2.18 -11.35
C ASP A 90 -15.95 -2.59 -9.88
N GLY A 91 -15.54 -1.73 -8.94
CA GLY A 91 -15.35 -2.11 -7.54
C GLY A 91 -14.18 -3.08 -7.35
N HIS A 92 -13.99 -3.58 -6.14
CA HIS A 92 -12.94 -4.59 -5.91
C HIS A 92 -13.34 -5.92 -6.52
N THR A 93 -12.63 -6.32 -7.57
CA THR A 93 -12.78 -7.65 -8.18
C THR A 93 -11.62 -8.55 -7.74
N PRO A 94 -11.89 -9.68 -7.08
CA PRO A 94 -10.85 -10.67 -6.77
C PRO A 94 -10.14 -11.11 -8.06
N ARG A 95 -8.82 -11.28 -7.98
CA ARG A 95 -8.07 -11.95 -9.05
C ARG A 95 -8.09 -13.45 -8.76
N ASP A 96 -8.99 -14.14 -9.42
CA ASP A 96 -9.25 -15.58 -9.31
C ASP A 96 -8.61 -16.38 -10.46
N ARG A 97 -8.18 -15.70 -11.52
CA ARG A 97 -7.47 -16.32 -12.64
C ARG A 97 -5.97 -16.49 -12.33
N PRO A 98 -5.42 -17.73 -12.38
CA PRO A 98 -4.01 -18.01 -12.09
C PRO A 98 -3.03 -17.14 -12.90
N GLU A 99 -3.33 -16.88 -14.18
CA GLU A 99 -2.50 -16.06 -15.06
C GLU A 99 -2.46 -14.57 -14.69
N LEU A 100 -3.31 -14.11 -13.76
CA LEU A 100 -3.35 -12.73 -13.26
C LEU A 100 -2.85 -12.58 -11.82
N LEU A 101 -2.38 -13.67 -11.19
CA LEU A 101 -1.87 -13.67 -9.82
C LEU A 101 -0.46 -13.06 -9.70
N CYS A 102 0.33 -13.11 -10.77
CA CYS A 102 1.69 -12.57 -10.81
C CYS A 102 1.98 -11.88 -12.15
N LEU A 103 3.12 -11.18 -12.24
CA LEU A 103 3.58 -10.65 -13.51
C LEU A 103 3.89 -11.81 -14.48
N PRO A 104 3.58 -11.68 -15.78
CA PRO A 104 4.00 -12.69 -16.76
C PRO A 104 5.51 -12.87 -16.75
N HIS A 105 5.97 -14.09 -16.51
CA HIS A 105 7.38 -14.44 -16.51
C HIS A 105 7.57 -15.90 -16.94
N ALA A 106 8.74 -16.21 -17.51
CA ALA A 106 9.20 -17.58 -17.66
C ALA A 106 9.94 -18.00 -16.39
N HIS A 107 9.88 -19.29 -16.03
CA HIS A 107 10.74 -19.80 -14.96
C HIS A 107 12.19 -19.86 -15.48
N PRO A 108 13.15 -19.20 -14.79
CA PRO A 108 14.55 -19.30 -15.18
C PRO A 108 15.08 -20.71 -14.94
N ASP A 109 16.08 -21.11 -15.71
CA ASP A 109 16.81 -22.36 -15.47
C ASP A 109 17.49 -22.34 -14.09
N ARG A 110 17.51 -23.50 -13.43
CA ARG A 110 17.95 -23.62 -12.03
C ARG A 110 19.43 -23.34 -11.82
N ASP A 111 20.22 -23.41 -12.88
CA ASP A 111 21.67 -23.22 -12.93
C ASP A 111 22.08 -21.79 -13.33
N LEU A 112 21.14 -20.86 -13.46
CA LEU A 112 21.41 -19.47 -13.87
C LEU A 112 22.41 -18.72 -12.97
N PHE A 113 22.58 -19.18 -11.72
CA PHE A 113 23.47 -18.57 -10.72
C PHE A 113 24.46 -19.56 -10.07
N SER A 114 24.65 -20.74 -10.66
CA SER A 114 25.66 -21.73 -10.21
C SER A 114 27.03 -21.54 -10.86
#